data_AF-A0A8H3AFM5-F1
#
_entry.id   AF-A0A8H3AFM5-F1
#
_cell.length_a   1.000
_cell.length_b   1.000
_cell.length_c   1.000
_cell.angle_alpha   90.00
_cell.angle_beta   90.00
_cell.angle_gamma   90.00
#
_symmetry.space_group_name_H-M   'P 1'
#
loop_
_entity.id
_entity.type
_entity.pdbx_description
1 polymer ?
#
loop_
_entity_poly.entity_id
_entity_poly.type
_entity_poly.pdbx_seq_one_letter_code
_entity_poly.pdbx_strand_id
1 'polypeptide(L)'
;MSFQEGTYFLINVKRAKEHIKEDRKPSEGIFKTEDIPDVGHQVAALDLSGGDNQSIIAFGWHGGDNQKWQFISTGNGNYHIKNAVQDKYITFPDEPNDGKQVIATDGPREWEVRVGQEGHDDREVGRNSIRIFVPGTNQNLDLTNHGDITPGNPVQLWEQTPGQGQAWYAIPA
;
A
#
# COMPACT_ATOMS: atom_id res chain seq x y z
N MET A 1 -7.11 10.03 13.93
CA MET A 1 -8.05 8.90 13.83
C MET A 1 -7.23 7.65 13.65
N SER A 2 -7.55 6.56 14.35
CA SER A 2 -6.94 5.25 14.08
C SER A 2 -7.41 4.75 12.71
N PHE A 3 -6.53 4.04 11.99
CA PHE A 3 -6.94 3.28 10.82
C PHE A 3 -8.00 2.23 11.23
N GLN A 4 -8.86 1.81 10.31
CA GLN A 4 -9.92 0.84 10.60
C GLN A 4 -9.48 -0.55 10.13
N GLU A 5 -9.78 -1.59 10.93
CA GLU A 5 -9.63 -2.98 10.48
C GLU A 5 -10.57 -3.28 9.30
N GLY A 6 -10.12 -4.15 8.40
CA GLY A 6 -10.87 -4.49 7.20
C GLY A 6 -9.97 -5.07 6.13
N THR A 7 -10.58 -5.37 4.97
CA THR A 7 -9.85 -5.82 3.79
C THR A 7 -9.79 -4.67 2.79
N TYR A 8 -8.59 -4.39 2.29
CA TYR A 8 -8.33 -3.27 1.41
C TYR A 8 -7.45 -3.68 0.23
N PHE A 9 -7.65 -3.01 -0.91
CA PHE A 9 -6.61 -2.80 -1.90
C PHE A 9 -5.71 -1.65 -1.45
N LEU A 10 -4.39 -1.79 -1.65
CA LEU A 10 -3.43 -0.73 -1.34
C LEU A 10 -2.88 -0.18 -2.64
N ILE A 11 -3.37 0.99 -3.06
CA ILE A 11 -3.01 1.61 -4.34
C ILE A 11 -1.97 2.70 -4.11
N ASN A 12 -0.85 2.64 -4.84
CA ASN A 12 0.23 3.61 -4.66
C ASN A 12 -0.24 5.02 -5.06
N VAL A 13 -0.03 5.99 -4.16
CA VAL A 13 -0.55 7.37 -4.33
C VAL A 13 0.07 8.06 -5.55
N LYS A 14 1.35 7.84 -5.84
CA LYS A 14 2.10 8.64 -6.82
C LYS A 14 1.42 8.69 -8.19
N ARG A 15 1.03 7.53 -8.73
CA ARG A 15 0.33 7.45 -10.03
C ARG A 15 -1.15 7.72 -9.91
N ALA A 16 -1.78 7.17 -8.88
CA ALA A 16 -3.20 7.31 -8.64
C ALA A 16 -3.63 8.80 -8.60
N LYS A 17 -2.83 9.65 -7.95
CA LYS A 17 -3.09 11.09 -7.89
C LYS A 17 -2.93 11.83 -9.22
N GLU A 18 -2.09 11.35 -10.15
CA GLU A 18 -1.96 11.92 -11.50
C GLU A 18 -3.27 11.74 -12.29
N HIS A 19 -3.95 10.60 -12.12
CA HIS A 19 -5.21 10.29 -12.83
C HIS A 19 -6.45 10.96 -12.25
N ILE A 20 -6.38 11.50 -11.02
CA ILE A 20 -7.49 12.23 -10.40
C ILE A 20 -7.66 13.65 -10.98
N LYS A 21 -6.67 14.19 -11.69
CA LYS A 21 -6.58 15.64 -11.93
C LYS A 21 -7.20 16.18 -13.21
N GLU A 22 -7.62 15.35 -14.16
CA GLU A 22 -8.06 15.87 -15.47
C GLU A 22 -9.58 15.87 -15.69
N ASP A 23 -10.34 14.88 -15.21
CA ASP A 23 -11.76 14.74 -15.62
C ASP A 23 -12.79 14.50 -14.50
N ARG A 24 -12.39 14.30 -13.24
CA ARG A 24 -13.34 14.01 -12.13
C ARG A 24 -13.47 15.18 -11.17
N LYS A 25 -14.71 15.59 -10.87
CA LYS A 25 -14.97 16.64 -9.87
C LYS A 25 -14.39 16.20 -8.51
N PRO A 26 -13.87 17.13 -7.67
CA PRO A 26 -13.26 16.80 -6.38
C PRO A 26 -14.11 15.94 -5.43
N SER A 27 -15.44 15.95 -5.59
CA SER A 27 -16.39 15.11 -4.86
C SER A 27 -16.42 13.62 -5.28
N GLU A 28 -15.72 13.25 -6.35
CA GLU A 28 -15.70 11.89 -6.93
C GLU A 28 -14.32 11.21 -6.87
N GLY A 29 -13.23 11.90 -6.54
CA GLY A 29 -11.87 11.33 -6.68
C GLY A 29 -11.45 10.29 -5.64
N ILE A 30 -12.40 9.67 -4.93
CA ILE A 30 -12.09 8.46 -4.18
C ILE A 30 -11.93 7.35 -5.22
N PHE A 31 -10.73 6.76 -5.32
CA PHE A 31 -10.60 5.51 -6.05
C PHE A 31 -11.47 4.46 -5.38
N LYS A 32 -12.35 3.85 -6.16
CA LYS A 32 -13.23 2.76 -5.74
C LYS A 32 -12.98 1.55 -6.60
N THR A 33 -13.35 0.39 -6.10
CA THR A 33 -13.24 -0.87 -6.85
C THR A 33 -13.95 -0.79 -8.22
N GLU A 34 -15.01 0.02 -8.35
CA GLU A 34 -15.68 0.28 -9.62
C GLU A 34 -14.78 0.95 -10.69
N ASP A 35 -13.68 1.58 -10.30
CA ASP A 35 -12.76 2.29 -11.22
C ASP A 35 -11.77 1.37 -11.92
N ILE A 36 -11.62 0.12 -11.47
CA ILE A 36 -10.66 -0.85 -12.02
C ILE A 36 -10.71 -0.94 -13.57
N PRO A 37 -11.88 -0.99 -14.23
CA PRO A 37 -11.95 -1.04 -15.70
C PRO A 37 -11.30 0.16 -16.39
N ASP A 38 -11.31 1.33 -15.75
CA ASP A 38 -10.84 2.58 -16.33
C ASP A 38 -9.35 2.84 -16.02
N VAL A 39 -8.92 2.51 -14.79
CA VAL A 39 -7.59 2.91 -14.28
C VAL A 39 -6.65 1.75 -13.96
N GLY A 40 -7.10 0.50 -14.06
CA GLY A 40 -6.38 -0.66 -13.52
C GLY A 40 -4.93 -0.79 -13.97
N HIS A 41 -4.64 -0.55 -15.25
CA HIS A 41 -3.27 -0.60 -15.78
C HIS A 41 -2.46 0.70 -15.60
N GLN A 42 -3.10 1.76 -15.11
CA GLN A 42 -2.51 3.09 -14.98
C GLN A 42 -2.03 3.36 -13.54
N VAL A 43 -2.51 2.56 -12.58
CA VAL A 43 -2.10 2.58 -11.17
C VAL A 43 -1.51 1.24 -10.75
N ALA A 44 -0.71 1.23 -9.68
CA ALA A 44 -0.21 0.01 -9.08
C ALA A 44 -0.88 -0.29 -7.75
N ALA A 45 -1.32 -1.53 -7.59
CA ALA A 45 -1.65 -2.13 -6.30
C ALA A 45 -0.41 -2.79 -5.67
N LEU A 46 -0.38 -2.85 -4.35
CA LEU A 46 0.50 -3.75 -3.62
C LEU A 46 0.01 -5.18 -3.85
N ASP A 47 0.84 -6.01 -4.47
CA ASP A 47 0.45 -7.29 -5.04
C ASP A 47 1.37 -8.41 -4.52
N LEU A 48 0.77 -9.52 -4.09
CA LEU A 48 1.49 -10.76 -3.85
C LEU A 48 1.73 -11.46 -5.19
N SER A 49 2.98 -11.48 -5.63
CA SER A 49 3.39 -12.06 -6.91
C SER A 49 2.89 -13.50 -7.06
N GLY A 50 2.06 -13.73 -8.06
CA GLY A 50 1.62 -15.09 -8.43
C GLY A 50 2.75 -15.95 -9.02
N GLY A 51 3.91 -15.35 -9.35
CA GLY A 51 5.05 -16.07 -9.92
C GLY A 51 5.86 -16.87 -8.90
N ASP A 52 5.95 -16.38 -7.66
CA ASP A 52 6.71 -17.02 -6.58
C ASP A 52 5.93 -17.19 -5.27
N ASN A 53 4.72 -16.61 -5.17
CA ASN A 53 3.88 -16.62 -3.97
C ASN A 53 4.62 -16.10 -2.72
N GLN A 54 5.55 -15.16 -2.92
CA GLN A 54 6.40 -14.61 -1.87
C GLN A 54 6.72 -13.13 -2.06
N SER A 55 7.05 -12.69 -3.27
CA SER A 55 7.45 -11.30 -3.50
C SER A 55 6.25 -10.37 -3.39
N ILE A 56 6.42 -9.24 -2.68
CA ILE A 56 5.48 -8.11 -2.75
C ILE A 56 5.97 -7.13 -3.81
N ILE A 57 5.13 -6.88 -4.80
CA ILE A 57 5.46 -6.11 -6.00
C ILE A 57 4.41 -5.04 -6.29
N ALA A 58 4.77 -4.08 -7.15
CA ALA A 58 3.78 -3.31 -7.90
C ALA A 58 3.22 -4.16 -9.03
N PHE A 59 1.90 -4.16 -9.15
CA PHE A 59 1.21 -4.71 -10.31
C PHE A 59 -0.03 -3.88 -10.63
N GLY A 60 -0.48 -3.90 -11.88
CA GLY A 60 -1.69 -3.19 -12.30
C GLY A 60 -2.87 -3.60 -11.42
N TRP A 61 -3.65 -2.64 -10.93
CA TRP A 61 -4.81 -2.94 -10.10
C TRP A 61 -5.89 -3.66 -10.92
N HIS A 62 -6.22 -4.88 -10.54
CA HIS A 62 -7.20 -5.72 -11.24
C HIS A 62 -8.20 -6.39 -10.29
N GLY A 63 -8.15 -6.06 -9.00
CA GLY A 63 -9.12 -6.58 -8.02
C GLY A 63 -8.90 -8.04 -7.61
N GLY A 64 -7.76 -8.63 -7.98
CA GLY A 64 -7.46 -10.03 -7.69
C GLY A 64 -7.25 -10.29 -6.21
N ASP A 65 -7.42 -11.54 -5.79
CA ASP A 65 -7.28 -11.93 -4.37
C ASP A 65 -5.86 -11.71 -3.83
N ASN A 66 -4.85 -11.83 -4.69
CA ASN A 66 -3.46 -11.51 -4.38
C ASN A 66 -3.20 -10.00 -4.15
N GLN A 67 -4.18 -9.14 -4.40
CA GLN A 67 -4.13 -7.69 -4.15
C GLN A 67 -4.97 -7.25 -2.94
N LYS A 68 -5.65 -8.18 -2.28
CA LYS A 68 -6.51 -7.92 -1.11
C LYS A 68 -5.76 -8.16 0.19
N TRP A 69 -5.72 -7.14 1.04
CA TRP A 69 -4.97 -7.15 2.29
C TRP A 69 -5.88 -6.90 3.48
N GLN A 70 -5.99 -7.90 4.35
CA GLN A 70 -6.69 -7.82 5.61
C GLN A 70 -5.80 -7.21 6.68
N PHE A 71 -6.24 -6.10 7.26
CA PHE A 71 -5.63 -5.46 8.42
C PHE A 71 -6.29 -6.01 9.69
N ILE A 72 -5.49 -6.66 10.53
CA ILE A 72 -5.92 -7.32 11.77
C ILE A 72 -5.20 -6.62 12.93
N SER A 73 -5.96 -5.96 13.79
CA SER A 73 -5.46 -5.24 14.96
C SER A 73 -4.76 -6.19 15.94
N THR A 74 -3.62 -5.76 16.46
CA THR A 74 -2.91 -6.49 17.53
C THR A 74 -3.26 -5.96 18.93
N GLY A 75 -4.20 -5.01 19.02
CA GLY A 75 -4.70 -4.46 20.29
C GLY A 75 -3.83 -3.36 20.91
N ASN A 76 -2.63 -3.10 20.35
CA ASN A 76 -1.72 -2.04 20.80
C ASN A 76 -1.67 -0.83 19.83
N GLY A 77 -2.54 -0.80 18.82
CA GLY A 77 -2.56 0.22 17.76
C GLY A 77 -1.82 -0.18 16.47
N ASN A 78 -1.11 -1.31 16.47
CA ASN A 78 -0.49 -1.91 15.28
C ASN A 78 -1.41 -2.95 14.63
N TYR A 79 -0.97 -3.43 13.46
CA TYR A 79 -1.70 -4.39 12.64
C TYR A 79 -0.78 -5.52 12.17
N HIS A 80 -1.32 -6.72 12.06
CA HIS A 80 -0.86 -7.69 11.09
C HIS A 80 -1.56 -7.40 9.75
N ILE A 81 -0.81 -7.53 8.65
CA ILE A 81 -1.36 -7.34 7.30
C ILE A 81 -1.24 -8.66 6.56
N LYS A 82 -2.39 -9.28 6.30
CA LYS A 82 -2.51 -10.63 5.74
C LYS A 82 -3.13 -10.57 4.36
N ASN A 83 -2.68 -11.37 3.40
CA ASN A 83 -3.43 -11.54 2.17
C ASN A 83 -4.80 -12.19 2.48
N ALA A 84 -5.86 -11.72 1.83
CA ALA A 84 -7.23 -12.11 2.18
C ALA A 84 -7.57 -13.58 1.89
N VAL A 85 -6.84 -14.21 0.95
CA VAL A 85 -7.11 -15.58 0.49
C VAL A 85 -5.91 -16.50 0.73
N GLN A 86 -4.71 -15.98 0.50
CA GLN A 86 -3.46 -16.68 0.74
C GLN A 86 -3.08 -16.41 2.21
N ASP A 87 -2.86 -17.46 3.01
CA ASP A 87 -2.53 -17.35 4.44
C ASP A 87 -1.11 -16.81 4.70
N LYS A 88 -0.79 -15.67 4.07
CA LYS A 88 0.52 -15.04 4.01
C LYS A 88 0.44 -13.62 4.55
N TYR A 89 1.45 -13.20 5.28
CA TYR A 89 1.53 -11.90 5.92
C TYR A 89 2.66 -11.07 5.32
N ILE A 90 2.42 -9.77 5.16
CA ILE A 90 3.45 -8.82 4.76
C ILE A 90 4.53 -8.76 5.87
N THR A 91 5.78 -8.98 5.49
CA THR A 91 6.95 -8.99 6.37
C THR A 91 8.21 -8.60 5.60
N PHE A 92 9.36 -8.77 6.23
CA PHE A 92 10.71 -8.64 5.69
C PHE A 92 11.65 -9.58 6.48
N PRO A 93 12.78 -10.03 5.89
CA PRO A 93 13.52 -11.18 6.41
C PRO A 93 14.35 -10.92 7.68
N ASP A 94 14.88 -9.72 7.90
CA ASP A 94 15.83 -9.43 8.99
C ASP A 94 15.64 -8.01 9.56
N GLU A 95 16.71 -7.23 9.71
CA GLU A 95 16.69 -5.89 10.29
C GLU A 95 16.08 -4.85 9.34
N PRO A 96 15.26 -3.92 9.85
CA PRO A 96 14.63 -2.89 9.04
C PRO A 96 15.65 -1.87 8.57
N ASN A 97 16.10 -1.99 7.32
CA ASN A 97 17.03 -1.06 6.69
C ASN A 97 16.52 -0.67 5.30
N ASP A 98 17.00 0.46 4.81
CA ASP A 98 16.70 0.94 3.47
C ASP A 98 17.11 -0.08 2.41
N GLY A 99 16.26 -0.27 1.41
CA GLY A 99 16.48 -1.24 0.35
C GLY A 99 16.01 -2.67 0.67
N LYS A 100 15.56 -2.93 1.91
CA LYS A 100 15.14 -4.27 2.31
C LYS A 100 13.84 -4.65 1.61
N GLN A 101 13.86 -5.70 0.80
CA GLN A 101 12.67 -6.17 0.11
C GLN A 101 11.59 -6.62 1.11
N VAL A 102 10.36 -6.22 0.82
CA VAL A 102 9.15 -6.64 1.52
C VAL A 102 8.63 -7.91 0.84
N ILE A 103 8.29 -8.90 1.65
CA ILE A 103 7.90 -10.24 1.20
C ILE A 103 6.67 -10.71 1.98
N ALA A 104 6.08 -11.82 1.53
CA ALA A 104 5.00 -12.51 2.20
C ALA A 104 5.49 -13.84 2.79
N THR A 105 5.16 -14.12 4.05
CA THR A 105 5.49 -15.40 4.72
C THR A 105 4.30 -15.92 5.52
N ASP A 106 4.39 -17.14 6.08
CA ASP A 106 3.30 -17.73 6.88
C ASP A 106 3.15 -17.10 8.27
N GLY A 107 4.14 -16.31 8.72
CA GLY A 107 4.19 -15.73 10.06
C GLY A 107 3.89 -14.23 10.06
N PRO A 108 3.06 -13.72 10.98
CA PRO A 108 2.76 -12.31 11.04
C PRO A 108 3.95 -11.47 11.54
N ARG A 109 3.95 -10.21 11.16
CA ARG A 109 4.78 -9.15 11.73
C ARG A 109 3.89 -7.93 11.97
N GLU A 110 4.14 -7.21 13.07
CA GLU A 110 3.43 -5.97 13.36
C GLU A 110 3.86 -4.83 12.44
N TRP A 111 2.88 -4.02 12.04
CA TRP A 111 3.04 -2.79 11.28
C TRP A 111 2.29 -1.65 11.96
N GLU A 112 2.92 -0.49 12.03
CA GLU A 112 2.29 0.75 12.47
C GLU A 112 1.66 1.45 11.26
N VAL A 113 0.34 1.70 11.30
CA VAL A 113 -0.36 2.39 10.21
C VAL A 113 -0.60 3.85 10.58
N ARG A 114 0.04 4.76 9.85
CA ARG A 114 -0.10 6.21 10.04
C ARG A 114 -0.99 6.79 8.96
N VAL A 115 -2.14 7.35 9.37
CA VAL A 115 -3.12 7.99 8.48
C VAL A 115 -2.75 9.47 8.29
N GLY A 116 -2.80 9.96 7.05
CA GLY A 116 -2.68 11.39 6.73
C GLY A 116 -1.25 11.95 6.77
N GLN A 117 -0.23 11.10 6.61
CA GLN A 117 1.17 11.55 6.50
C GLN A 117 1.67 11.50 5.06
N GLU A 118 1.63 12.63 4.37
CA GLU A 118 2.40 12.85 3.15
C GLU A 118 3.27 14.08 3.36
N GLY A 119 4.57 13.98 3.08
CA GLY A 119 5.52 15.10 3.19
C GLY A 119 5.30 16.19 2.14
N HIS A 120 4.10 16.30 1.57
CA HIS A 120 3.59 17.50 0.94
C HIS A 120 2.10 17.59 1.23
N ASP A 121 1.67 18.77 1.68
CA ASP A 121 0.33 19.11 2.20
C ASP A 121 -0.74 18.96 1.11
N ASP A 122 -1.11 17.72 0.76
CA ASP A 122 -2.31 17.43 0.00
C ASP A 122 -3.43 17.07 0.96
N ARG A 123 -3.86 18.09 1.71
CA ARG A 123 -5.20 18.12 2.29
C ARG A 123 -6.20 18.29 1.14
N GLU A 124 -6.28 17.31 0.26
CA GLU A 124 -7.47 17.18 -0.58
C GLU A 124 -8.63 16.83 0.35
N VAL A 125 -9.68 17.66 0.29
CA VAL A 125 -10.86 17.54 1.14
C VAL A 125 -11.36 16.09 1.16
N GLY A 126 -11.29 15.46 2.33
CA GLY A 126 -11.89 14.14 2.57
C GLY A 126 -11.01 12.92 2.24
N ARG A 127 -9.70 13.08 1.96
CA ARG A 127 -8.80 11.93 1.74
C ARG A 127 -7.59 11.95 2.65
N ASN A 128 -7.34 10.82 3.29
CA ASN A 128 -6.08 10.54 3.96
C ASN A 128 -5.49 9.28 3.32
N SER A 129 -4.29 9.37 2.77
CA SER A 129 -3.49 8.17 2.50
C SER A 129 -2.97 7.58 3.80
N ILE A 130 -2.44 6.37 3.70
CA ILE A 130 -1.73 5.72 4.78
C ILE A 130 -0.26 5.52 4.42
N ARG A 131 0.56 5.43 5.46
CA ARG A 131 1.89 4.85 5.42
C ARG A 131 1.96 3.70 6.40
N ILE A 132 2.71 2.68 6.04
CA ILE A 132 2.80 1.41 6.77
C ILE A 132 4.25 1.28 7.23
N PHE A 133 4.48 1.51 8.51
CA PHE A 133 5.80 1.63 9.15
C PHE A 133 6.17 0.37 9.91
N VAL A 134 7.47 0.09 9.96
CA VAL A 134 8.02 -0.81 10.98
C VAL A 134 7.91 -0.11 12.34
N PRO A 135 7.22 -0.71 13.34
CA PRO A 135 6.97 -0.06 14.62
C PRO A 135 8.24 0.45 15.29
N GLY A 136 8.21 1.70 15.78
CA GLY A 136 9.34 2.32 16.47
C GLY A 136 10.45 2.85 15.56
N THR A 137 10.23 2.87 14.25
CA THR A 137 11.21 3.33 13.26
C THR A 137 10.62 4.34 12.26
N ASN A 138 11.46 4.85 11.35
CA ASN A 138 11.03 5.64 10.20
C ASN A 138 11.02 4.84 8.89
N GLN A 139 11.32 3.54 8.91
CA GLN A 139 11.24 2.68 7.73
C GLN A 139 9.76 2.36 7.44
N ASN A 140 9.32 2.64 6.23
CA ASN A 140 7.96 2.32 5.74
C ASN A 140 8.00 1.53 4.43
N LEU A 141 6.86 0.95 4.05
CA LEU A 141 6.67 0.39 2.71
C LEU A 141 6.85 1.46 1.63
N ASP A 142 7.80 1.21 0.74
CA ASP A 142 8.20 2.06 -0.38
C ASP A 142 8.12 1.27 -1.68
N LEU A 143 7.42 1.79 -2.68
CA LEU A 143 7.55 1.28 -4.03
C LEU A 143 8.90 1.76 -4.60
N THR A 144 9.75 0.81 -4.97
CA THR A 144 11.12 1.05 -5.44
C THR A 144 11.22 2.03 -6.62
N ASN A 145 12.44 2.52 -6.87
CA ASN A 145 12.75 3.43 -7.98
C ASN A 145 11.88 4.70 -7.96
N HIS A 146 11.70 5.27 -6.76
CA HIS A 146 10.89 6.46 -6.52
C HIS A 146 9.39 6.28 -6.86
N GLY A 147 8.81 5.09 -6.66
CA GLY A 147 7.42 4.81 -6.99
C GLY A 147 7.20 4.46 -8.46
N ASP A 148 8.13 3.74 -9.08
CA ASP A 148 7.96 3.23 -10.44
C ASP A 148 6.99 2.03 -10.43
N ILE A 149 5.87 2.19 -11.15
CA ILE A 149 4.79 1.22 -11.23
C ILE A 149 5.01 0.13 -12.29
N THR A 150 6.20 0.04 -12.89
CA THR A 150 6.53 -1.04 -13.82
C THR A 150 6.20 -2.40 -13.15
N PRO A 151 5.34 -3.23 -13.77
CA PRO A 151 4.90 -4.49 -13.16
C PRO A 151 6.07 -5.38 -12.74
N GLY A 152 6.04 -5.85 -11.50
CA GLY A 152 7.12 -6.67 -10.92
C GLY A 152 8.18 -5.87 -10.17
N ASN A 153 8.17 -4.54 -10.22
CA ASN A 153 9.04 -3.75 -9.36
C ASN A 153 8.76 -4.07 -7.88
N PRO A 154 9.79 -4.34 -7.07
CA PRO A 154 9.59 -4.74 -5.69
C PRO A 154 9.09 -3.58 -4.82
N VAL A 155 8.38 -3.95 -3.76
CA VAL A 155 8.19 -3.09 -2.59
C VAL A 155 9.34 -3.34 -1.63
N GLN A 156 9.86 -2.27 -1.04
CA GLN A 156 10.97 -2.30 -0.09
C GLN A 156 10.65 -1.52 1.18
N LEU A 157 11.52 -1.63 2.18
CA LEU A 157 11.61 -0.66 3.25
C LEU A 157 12.50 0.51 2.82
N TRP A 158 12.07 1.71 3.17
CA TRP A 158 12.87 2.91 3.03
C TRP A 158 12.50 3.91 4.12
N GLU A 159 13.48 4.68 4.59
CA GLU A 159 13.25 5.79 5.50
C GLU A 159 12.21 6.77 4.92
N GLN A 160 11.36 7.32 5.79
CA GLN A 160 10.35 8.28 5.41
C GLN A 160 10.95 9.48 4.67
N THR A 161 10.47 9.68 3.44
CA THR A 161 10.69 10.87 2.62
C THR A 161 9.36 11.55 2.30
N PRO A 162 9.38 12.80 1.79
CA PRO A 162 8.21 13.42 1.17
C PRO A 162 7.64 12.69 -0.05
N GLY A 163 8.33 11.68 -0.60
CA GLY A 163 7.94 10.98 -1.81
C GLY A 163 6.61 10.24 -1.67
N GLN A 164 5.79 10.31 -2.72
CA GLN A 164 4.48 9.66 -2.80
C GLN A 164 4.59 8.14 -3.07
N GLY A 165 5.77 7.64 -3.46
CA GLY A 165 6.02 6.20 -3.62
C GLY A 165 5.88 5.39 -2.32
N GLN A 166 5.84 6.08 -1.17
CA GLN A 166 5.74 5.51 0.18
C GLN A 166 4.32 5.58 0.76
N ALA A 167 3.38 6.19 0.04
CA ALA A 167 2.01 6.40 0.48
C ALA A 167 1.04 5.55 -0.33
N TRP A 168 -0.01 5.08 0.35
CA TRP A 168 -0.99 4.14 -0.21
C TRP A 168 -2.41 4.63 0.07
N TYR A 169 -3.27 4.60 -0.93
CA TYR A 169 -4.71 4.66 -0.72
C TYR A 169 -5.20 3.28 -0.31
N ALA A 170 -5.82 3.18 0.86
CA ALA A 170 -6.50 1.97 1.31
C ALA A 170 -7.96 2.02 0.83
N ILE A 171 -8.26 1.25 -0.21
CA ILE A 171 -9.59 1.18 -0.83
C ILE A 171 -10.27 -0.10 -0.34
N PRO A 172 -11.47 -0.03 0.27
CA PRO A 172 -12.18 -1.24 0.70
C PRO A 172 -12.36 -2.25 -0.45
N ALA A 173 -12.04 -3.51 -0.17
CA ALA A 173 -12.12 -4.61 -1.14
C ALA A 173 -13.48 -5.29 -1.20
#